data_AF-A0A084VGS7-F1
#
_entry.id   AF-A0A084VGS7-F1
#
_cell.length_a   1.000
_cell.length_b   1.000
_cell.length_c   1.000
_cell.angle_alpha   90.00
_cell.angle_beta   90.00
_cell.angle_gamma   90.00
#
_symmetry.space_group_name_H-M   'P 1'
#
loop_
_entity.id
_entity.type
_entity.pdbx_description
1 polymer ?
#
loop_
_entity_poly.entity_id
_entity_poly.type
_entity_poly.pdbx_seq_one_letter_code
_entity_poly.pdbx_strand_id
1 'polypeptide(L)'
;MAKLDYLQYKLLEIELGQKERDEEFAEKFTKLEGSIENIQWAIIRHDRDAGHNLTSLQAHSRKILAQQTACANHEKMRNEISQLTHKLNQSIGSYSMLLPPASGFNGSVKSCNEAPVNGSGLYWIQVSENSSFTSKAAPLSKGPYNSCKDAPNNWSGVYWFQVSENSYPFEAFCEQNSFGGGWLVMQYRYDGSLDFYRNWTEYKQGFGNINKEFWIGLERLYQLTSQGRYELLVMLINKDGHIQE
;
A
#
# COMPACT_ATOMS: atom_id res chain seq x y z
N MET A 1 -3.30 -87.76 5.80
CA MET A 1 -3.86 -86.67 6.64
C MET A 1 -2.75 -85.84 7.29
N ALA A 2 -1.90 -86.39 8.16
CA ALA A 2 -0.91 -85.60 8.93
C ALA A 2 0.07 -84.68 8.14
N LYS A 3 0.45 -85.00 6.89
CA LYS A 3 1.36 -84.14 6.10
C LYS A 3 0.71 -82.84 5.61
N LEU A 4 -0.60 -82.83 5.36
CA LEU A 4 -1.30 -81.65 4.85
C LEU A 4 -1.52 -80.63 5.99
N ASP A 5 -1.92 -81.12 7.17
CA ASP A 5 -2.12 -80.28 8.36
C ASP A 5 -0.81 -79.59 8.79
N TYR A 6 0.33 -80.30 8.70
CA TYR A 6 1.64 -79.72 8.97
C TYR A 6 2.01 -78.59 8.00
N LEU A 7 1.70 -78.75 6.71
CA LEU A 7 1.97 -77.73 5.70
C LEU A 7 1.06 -76.50 5.87
N GLN A 8 -0.21 -76.72 6.21
CA GLN A 8 -1.14 -75.63 6.51
C GLN A 8 -0.70 -74.83 7.74
N TYR A 9 -0.27 -75.51 8.80
CA TYR A 9 0.29 -74.86 9.98
C TYR A 9 1.53 -74.01 9.65
N LYS A 10 2.47 -74.57 8.86
CA LYS A 10 3.67 -73.84 8.44
C LYS A 10 3.36 -72.63 7.56
N LEU A 11 2.35 -72.72 6.71
CA LEU A 11 1.90 -71.58 5.90
C LEU A 11 1.35 -70.45 6.80
N LEU A 12 0.54 -70.82 7.80
CA LEU A 12 -0.01 -69.89 8.78
C LEU A 12 1.07 -69.17 9.60
N GLU A 13 2.12 -69.89 10.05
CA GLU A 13 3.28 -69.27 10.72
C GLU A 13 3.99 -68.26 9.82
N ILE A 14 4.16 -68.57 8.54
CA ILE A 14 4.83 -67.68 7.58
C ILE A 14 3.99 -66.44 7.32
N GLU A 15 2.68 -66.59 7.12
CA GLU A 15 1.74 -65.48 6.90
C GLU A 15 1.68 -64.53 8.11
N LEU A 16 1.61 -65.09 9.33
CA LEU A 16 1.66 -64.30 10.56
C LEU A 16 2.98 -63.54 10.68
N GLY A 17 4.11 -64.21 10.44
CA GLY A 17 5.42 -63.57 10.48
C GLY A 17 5.61 -62.53 9.37
N GLN A 18 4.95 -62.66 8.22
CA GLN A 18 4.92 -61.61 7.20
C GLN A 18 4.13 -60.40 7.67
N LYS A 19 2.94 -60.62 8.22
CA LYS A 19 2.07 -59.55 8.73
C LYS A 19 2.75 -58.72 9.84
N GLU A 20 3.42 -59.37 10.78
CA GLU A 20 4.16 -58.67 11.85
C GLU A 20 5.28 -57.77 11.30
N ARG A 21 6.04 -58.26 10.29
CA ARG A 21 7.08 -57.46 9.65
C ARG A 21 6.51 -56.30 8.83
N ASP A 22 5.37 -56.51 8.17
CA ASP A 22 4.70 -55.47 7.39
C ASP A 22 4.17 -54.35 8.30
N GLU A 23 3.61 -54.70 9.46
CA GLU A 23 3.18 -53.74 10.47
C GLU A 23 4.38 -52.96 11.06
N GLU A 24 5.49 -53.63 11.38
CA GLU A 24 6.72 -52.97 11.85
C GLU A 24 7.31 -52.03 10.79
N PHE A 25 7.28 -52.44 9.51
CA PHE A 25 7.75 -51.60 8.41
C PHE A 25 6.85 -50.37 8.23
N ALA A 26 5.53 -50.53 8.29
CA ALA A 26 4.58 -49.42 8.20
C ALA A 26 4.75 -48.41 9.34
N GLU A 27 5.00 -48.87 10.58
CA GLU A 27 5.27 -47.98 11.70
C GLU A 27 6.57 -47.18 11.49
N LYS A 28 7.64 -47.85 11.04
CA LYS A 28 8.91 -47.16 10.74
C LYS A 28 8.78 -46.19 9.59
N PHE A 29 7.99 -46.53 8.57
CA PHE A 29 7.76 -45.68 7.41
C PHE A 29 6.97 -44.42 7.77
N THR A 30 5.88 -44.54 8.52
CA THR A 30 5.09 -43.39 8.99
C THR A 30 5.90 -42.47 9.91
N LYS A 31 6.75 -43.04 10.78
CA LYS A 31 7.67 -42.26 11.61
C LYS A 31 8.71 -41.50 10.78
N LEU A 32 9.20 -42.13 9.70
CA LEU A 32 10.14 -41.51 8.77
C LEU A 32 9.47 -40.37 7.99
N GLU A 33 8.26 -40.57 7.46
CA GLU A 33 7.48 -39.53 6.78
C GLU A 33 7.23 -38.33 7.68
N GLY A 34 6.79 -38.54 8.91
CA GLY A 34 6.61 -37.45 9.87
C GLY A 34 7.91 -36.71 10.21
N SER A 35 9.05 -37.40 10.20
CA SER A 35 10.36 -36.74 10.37
C SER A 35 10.72 -35.87 9.17
N ILE A 36 10.45 -36.34 7.95
CA ILE A 36 10.68 -35.60 6.71
C ILE A 36 9.81 -34.35 6.67
N GLU A 37 8.53 -34.45 7.02
CA GLU A 37 7.63 -33.29 7.07
C GLU A 37 8.13 -32.23 8.06
N ASN A 38 8.58 -32.64 9.25
CA ASN A 38 9.13 -31.72 10.24
C ASN A 38 10.38 -30.99 9.74
N ILE A 39 11.28 -31.69 9.04
CA ILE A 39 12.47 -31.09 8.43
C ILE A 39 12.06 -30.11 7.33
N GLN A 40 11.10 -30.48 6.49
CA GLN A 40 10.60 -29.62 5.42
C GLN A 40 9.98 -28.32 5.98
N TRP A 41 9.20 -28.41 7.05
CA TRP A 41 8.66 -27.22 7.73
C TRP A 41 9.75 -26.33 8.33
N ALA A 42 10.82 -26.92 8.87
CA ALA A 42 11.96 -26.16 9.39
C ALA A 42 12.70 -25.41 8.28
N ILE A 43 12.90 -26.03 7.11
CA ILE A 43 13.52 -25.40 5.93
C ILE A 43 12.68 -24.20 5.46
N ILE A 44 11.38 -24.40 5.25
CA ILE A 44 10.47 -23.34 4.79
C ILE A 44 10.48 -22.14 5.75
N ARG A 45 10.51 -22.40 7.06
CA ARG A 45 10.60 -21.34 8.08
C ARG A 45 11.91 -20.57 7.98
N HIS A 46 13.04 -21.28 7.85
CA HIS A 46 14.35 -20.64 7.75
C HIS A 46 14.48 -19.78 6.48
N ASP A 47 13.96 -20.25 5.35
CA ASP A 47 13.94 -19.48 4.10
C ASP A 47 13.09 -18.20 4.24
N ARG A 48 11.96 -18.30 4.93
CA ARG A 48 11.09 -17.15 5.23
C ARG A 48 11.81 -16.12 6.12
N ASP A 49 12.46 -16.57 7.18
CA ASP A 49 13.18 -15.70 8.12
C ASP A 49 14.39 -15.03 7.43
N ALA A 50 15.12 -15.77 6.59
CA ALA A 50 16.20 -15.21 5.77
C ALA A 50 15.68 -14.13 4.81
N GLY A 51 14.53 -14.36 4.17
CA GLY A 51 13.87 -13.39 3.29
C GLY A 51 13.43 -12.11 4.02
N HIS A 52 12.84 -12.25 5.22
CA HIS A 52 12.45 -11.09 6.05
C HIS A 52 13.68 -10.28 6.50
N ASN A 53 14.75 -10.94 6.94
CA ASN A 53 15.98 -10.27 7.35
C ASN A 53 16.63 -9.51 6.19
N LEU A 54 16.70 -10.11 4.99
CA LEU A 54 17.25 -9.45 3.80
C LEU A 54 16.43 -8.22 3.39
N THR A 55 15.11 -8.31 3.45
CA THR A 55 14.20 -7.19 3.15
C THR A 55 14.36 -6.06 4.15
N SER A 56 14.49 -6.39 5.45
CA SER A 56 14.74 -5.41 6.51
C SER A 56 16.08 -4.69 6.33
N LEU A 57 17.15 -5.43 6.01
CA LEU A 57 18.47 -4.86 5.70
C LEU A 57 18.43 -3.95 4.46
N GLN A 58 17.75 -4.38 3.39
CA GLN A 58 17.60 -3.58 2.18
C GLN A 58 16.81 -2.30 2.43
N ALA A 59 15.75 -2.35 3.25
CA ALA A 59 14.99 -1.17 3.65
C ALA A 59 15.84 -0.19 4.47
N HIS A 60 16.66 -0.71 5.40
CA HIS A 60 17.59 0.12 6.18
C HIS A 60 18.64 0.78 5.29
N SER A 61 19.23 0.01 4.36
CA SER A 61 20.19 0.52 3.38
C SER A 61 19.60 1.64 2.51
N ARG A 62 18.36 1.48 2.03
CA ARG A 62 17.66 2.52 1.24
C ARG A 62 17.41 3.80 2.04
N LYS A 63 17.04 3.70 3.33
CA LYS A 63 16.89 4.87 4.21
C LYS A 63 18.21 5.63 4.36
N ILE A 64 19.30 4.92 4.61
CA ILE A 64 20.64 5.51 4.73
C ILE A 64 21.02 6.22 3.42
N LEU A 65 20.80 5.57 2.26
CA LEU A 65 21.11 6.17 0.96
C LEU A 65 20.29 7.44 0.70
N ALA A 66 18.98 7.42 0.96
CA ALA A 66 18.12 8.59 0.79
C ALA A 66 18.57 9.77 1.67
N GLN A 67 18.97 9.48 2.92
CA GLN A 67 19.48 10.50 3.85
C GLN A 67 20.83 11.06 3.36
N GLN A 68 21.74 10.22 2.87
CA GLN A 68 23.01 10.66 2.29
C GLN A 68 22.80 11.53 1.04
N THR A 69 21.88 11.16 0.15
CA THR A 69 21.53 11.96 -1.04
C THR A 69 20.94 13.32 -0.66
N ALA A 70 20.04 13.36 0.34
CA ALA A 70 19.49 14.62 0.84
C ALA A 70 20.57 15.53 1.44
N CYS A 71 21.48 14.97 2.23
CA CYS A 71 22.61 15.71 2.80
C CYS A 71 23.55 16.27 1.72
N ALA A 72 23.91 15.46 0.71
CA ALA A 72 24.76 15.89 -0.40
C ALA A 72 24.10 17.02 -1.23
N ASN A 73 22.80 16.92 -1.48
CA ASN A 73 22.04 17.97 -2.16
C ASN A 73 21.98 19.27 -1.35
N HIS A 74 21.76 19.20 -0.04
CA HIS A 74 21.83 20.36 0.84
C HIS A 74 23.21 21.00 0.85
N GLU A 75 24.29 20.21 0.84
CA GLU A 75 25.65 20.74 0.80
C GLU A 75 25.96 21.45 -0.52
N LYS A 76 25.54 20.86 -1.65
CA LYS A 76 25.64 21.50 -2.96
C LYS A 76 24.88 22.84 -2.98
N MET A 77 23.65 22.85 -2.47
CA MET A 77 22.85 24.07 -2.35
C MET A 77 23.51 25.10 -1.44
N ARG A 78 24.08 24.70 -0.29
CA ARG A 78 24.84 25.60 0.58
C ARG A 78 26.03 26.23 -0.12
N ASN A 79 26.76 25.45 -0.93
CA ASN A 79 27.90 25.94 -1.69
C ASN A 79 27.48 26.93 -2.79
N GLU A 80 26.38 26.65 -3.50
CA GLU A 80 25.81 27.57 -4.49
C GLU A 80 25.33 28.88 -3.85
N ILE A 81 24.63 28.80 -2.71
CA ILE A 81 24.21 29.97 -1.94
C ILE A 81 25.43 30.76 -1.47
N SER A 82 26.47 30.10 -0.93
CA SER A 82 27.70 30.76 -0.48
C SER A 82 28.38 31.53 -1.62
N GLN A 83 28.44 30.94 -2.82
CA GLN A 83 28.99 31.61 -4.00
C GLN A 83 28.15 32.82 -4.45
N LEU A 84 26.82 32.71 -4.39
CA LEU A 84 25.92 33.82 -4.71
C LEU A 84 26.05 34.96 -3.69
N THR A 85 26.13 34.64 -2.39
CA THR A 85 26.33 35.63 -1.32
C THR A 85 27.66 36.37 -1.47
N HIS A 86 28.73 35.67 -1.85
CA HIS A 86 30.03 36.29 -2.12
C HIS A 86 29.98 37.23 -3.34
N LYS A 87 29.30 36.84 -4.43
CA LYS A 87 29.10 37.69 -5.61
C LYS A 87 28.26 38.93 -5.29
N LEU A 88 27.24 38.79 -4.44
CA LEU A 88 26.39 39.89 -4.00
C LEU A 88 27.17 40.91 -3.14
N ASN A 89 28.02 40.43 -2.22
CA ASN A 89 28.90 41.28 -1.39
C ASN A 89 29.99 42.02 -2.19
N GLN A 90 30.38 41.53 -3.37
CA GLN A 90 31.32 42.23 -4.26
C GLN A 90 30.64 43.32 -5.10
N SER A 91 29.34 43.19 -5.35
CA SER A 91 28.57 44.12 -6.18
C SER A 91 27.86 45.22 -5.39
N ILE A 92 27.63 45.01 -4.10
CA ILE A 92 26.94 45.94 -3.21
C ILE A 92 27.79 46.01 -1.95
N GLY A 93 28.27 47.21 -1.60
CA GLY A 93 29.08 47.43 -0.39
C GLY A 93 28.46 46.76 0.84
N SER A 94 29.33 46.18 1.66
CA SER A 94 29.09 45.32 2.83
C SER A 94 27.77 45.58 3.57
N TYR A 95 26.82 44.64 3.46
CA TYR A 95 25.70 44.52 4.40
C TYR A 95 25.87 43.26 5.25
N SER A 96 26.04 43.46 6.57
CA SER A 96 26.03 42.38 7.56
C SER A 96 24.59 41.94 7.84
N MET A 97 24.23 40.73 7.43
CA MET A 97 22.95 40.13 7.80
C MET A 97 23.11 39.36 9.13
N LEU A 98 22.67 39.97 10.22
CA LEU A 98 22.42 39.28 11.49
C LEU A 98 21.18 38.40 11.31
N LEU A 99 21.30 37.10 11.62
CA LEU A 99 20.15 36.18 11.72
C LEU A 99 19.18 36.65 12.82
N PRO A 100 17.85 36.67 12.60
CA PRO A 100 16.91 37.01 13.66
C PRO A 100 16.71 35.82 14.61
N PRO A 101 16.45 36.06 15.91
CA PRO A 101 16.21 35.01 16.88
C PRO A 101 14.83 34.37 16.69
N ALA A 102 14.73 33.09 17.07
CA ALA A 102 13.48 32.34 17.09
C ALA A 102 12.53 32.87 18.18
N SER A 103 11.67 33.84 17.86
CA SER A 103 10.52 34.19 18.71
C SER A 103 9.43 34.93 17.93
N GLY A 104 8.20 34.40 17.99
CA GLY A 104 6.96 35.14 17.68
C GLY A 104 6.13 34.60 16.53
N PHE A 105 4.97 34.01 16.84
CA PHE A 105 3.91 33.63 15.89
C PHE A 105 3.35 34.87 15.15
N ASN A 106 3.14 34.76 13.83
CA ASN A 106 2.58 35.84 13.01
C ASN A 106 1.21 35.45 12.40
N GLY A 107 0.12 35.80 13.09
CA GLY A 107 -1.22 36.09 12.52
C GLY A 107 -1.99 35.04 11.70
N SER A 108 -3.26 35.37 11.38
CA SER A 108 -4.10 34.67 10.40
C SER A 108 -4.40 35.59 9.23
N VAL A 109 -4.30 35.10 7.99
CA VAL A 109 -4.56 35.81 6.72
C VAL A 109 -5.73 35.17 5.98
N LYS A 110 -6.45 35.90 5.13
CA LYS A 110 -7.56 35.31 4.34
C LYS A 110 -7.09 34.68 3.03
N SER A 111 -5.94 35.12 2.52
CA SER A 111 -5.33 34.63 1.28
C SER A 111 -3.81 34.83 1.30
N CYS A 112 -3.07 33.99 0.57
CA CYS A 112 -1.60 34.06 0.48
C CYS A 112 -1.10 35.42 -0.03
N ASN A 113 -1.90 36.13 -0.83
CA ASN A 113 -1.52 37.42 -1.41
C ASN A 113 -1.60 38.58 -0.42
N GLU A 114 -2.22 38.35 0.75
CA GLU A 114 -2.38 39.36 1.80
C GLU A 114 -1.29 39.25 2.88
N ALA A 115 -0.39 38.26 2.76
CA ALA A 115 0.74 38.14 3.68
C ALA A 115 1.69 39.34 3.51
N PRO A 116 2.18 39.96 4.61
CA PRO A 116 3.11 41.09 4.53
C PRO A 116 4.38 40.70 3.78
N VAL A 117 4.66 41.39 2.66
CA VAL A 117 5.82 41.15 1.79
C VAL A 117 7.17 41.37 2.49
N ASN A 118 7.19 42.03 3.65
CA ASN A 118 8.39 42.37 4.40
C ASN A 118 8.57 41.54 5.68
N GLY A 119 7.77 40.48 5.89
CA GLY A 119 7.82 39.66 7.11
C GLY A 119 7.94 38.17 6.82
N SER A 120 9.03 37.53 7.25
CA SER A 120 9.16 36.07 7.30
C SER A 120 8.49 35.52 8.57
N GLY A 121 7.56 34.57 8.40
CA GLY A 121 6.82 33.94 9.51
C GLY A 121 5.84 32.87 9.04
N LEU A 122 5.28 32.09 9.98
CA LEU A 122 4.20 31.12 9.72
C LEU A 122 2.83 31.78 9.92
N TYR A 123 1.96 31.73 8.90
CA TYR A 123 0.62 32.34 8.88
C TYR A 123 -0.47 31.28 8.65
N TRP A 124 -1.62 31.40 9.31
CA TRP A 124 -2.79 30.53 9.08
C TRP A 124 -3.77 31.12 8.07
N ILE A 125 -4.32 30.33 7.15
CA ILE A 125 -5.35 30.79 6.22
C ILE A 125 -6.74 30.56 6.82
N GLN A 126 -7.47 31.64 7.09
CA GLN A 126 -8.88 31.56 7.52
C GLN A 126 -9.81 31.63 6.31
N VAL A 127 -10.45 30.52 5.98
CA VAL A 127 -11.48 30.45 4.95
C VAL A 127 -12.82 30.82 5.59
N SER A 128 -13.39 31.99 5.24
CA SER A 128 -14.75 32.39 5.63
C SER A 128 -15.75 32.11 4.52
N GLU A 129 -16.80 31.35 4.81
CA GLU A 129 -17.87 30.90 3.88
C GLU A 129 -18.83 32.03 3.46
N ASN A 130 -18.35 33.11 2.83
CA ASN A 130 -19.23 34.21 2.46
C ASN A 130 -18.76 34.96 1.21
N SER A 131 -18.80 34.31 0.04
CA SER A 131 -19.01 35.06 -1.21
C SER A 131 -19.62 34.19 -2.30
N SER A 132 -20.84 34.57 -2.68
CA SER A 132 -21.62 34.09 -3.81
C SER A 132 -20.96 34.51 -5.13
N PHE A 133 -20.33 33.56 -5.82
CA PHE A 133 -19.93 33.73 -7.22
C PHE A 133 -20.91 32.96 -8.10
N THR A 134 -21.83 33.69 -8.72
CA THR A 134 -22.74 33.13 -9.73
C THR A 134 -21.95 32.82 -11.00
N SER A 135 -21.63 31.55 -11.20
CA SER A 135 -21.50 30.97 -12.53
C SER A 135 -22.45 29.78 -12.61
N LYS A 136 -23.24 29.74 -13.68
CA LYS A 136 -24.21 28.68 -13.93
C LYS A 136 -23.44 27.44 -14.38
N ALA A 137 -22.98 26.66 -13.41
CA ALA A 137 -22.65 25.25 -13.54
C ALA A 137 -23.24 24.56 -12.30
N ALA A 138 -23.97 23.47 -12.51
CA ALA A 138 -24.69 22.76 -11.46
C ALA A 138 -23.80 22.44 -10.25
N PRO A 139 -24.32 22.52 -9.01
CA PRO A 139 -23.56 22.15 -7.83
C PRO A 139 -23.50 20.62 -7.79
N LEU A 140 -22.33 20.04 -8.04
CA LEU A 140 -22.10 18.63 -7.75
C LEU A 140 -21.13 18.59 -6.58
N SER A 141 -21.67 18.68 -5.36
CA SER A 141 -20.92 18.25 -4.18
C SER A 141 -20.45 16.82 -4.47
N LYS A 142 -19.15 16.63 -4.67
CA LYS A 142 -18.55 15.32 -4.93
C LYS A 142 -18.50 14.47 -3.65
N GLY A 143 -19.59 14.42 -2.89
CA GLY A 143 -19.75 13.60 -1.69
C GLY A 143 -20.01 14.40 -0.39
N PRO A 144 -19.97 13.71 0.76
CA PRO A 144 -19.58 12.31 0.91
C PRO A 144 -20.69 11.33 0.48
N TYR A 145 -20.35 10.33 -0.33
CA TYR A 145 -21.21 9.20 -0.68
C TYR A 145 -20.83 7.97 0.16
N ASN A 146 -21.75 7.03 0.34
CA ASN A 146 -21.47 5.74 0.99
C ASN A 146 -21.07 4.65 -0.02
N SER A 147 -21.53 4.75 -1.28
CA SER A 147 -21.15 3.82 -2.36
C SER A 147 -21.07 4.52 -3.74
N CYS A 148 -20.42 3.87 -4.71
CA CYS A 148 -20.42 4.37 -6.10
C CYS A 148 -21.79 4.27 -6.77
N LYS A 149 -22.72 3.46 -6.24
CA LYS A 149 -24.11 3.42 -6.74
C LYS A 149 -24.89 4.68 -6.36
N ASP A 150 -24.52 5.29 -5.24
CA ASP A 150 -25.16 6.52 -4.73
C ASP A 150 -24.51 7.80 -5.31
N ALA A 151 -23.31 7.67 -5.88
CA ALA A 151 -22.64 8.73 -6.59
C ALA A 151 -23.29 9.00 -7.97
N PRO A 152 -23.24 10.24 -8.48
CA PRO A 152 -23.71 10.58 -9.81
C PRO A 152 -23.14 9.64 -10.87
N ASN A 153 -24.02 9.05 -11.68
CA ASN A 153 -23.67 8.04 -12.68
C ASN A 153 -23.34 8.63 -14.06
N ASN A 154 -23.22 9.96 -14.16
CA ASN A 154 -23.02 10.64 -15.44
C ASN A 154 -21.60 10.46 -15.97
N TRP A 155 -20.60 10.35 -15.08
CA TRP A 155 -19.18 10.24 -15.44
C TRP A 155 -18.37 9.43 -14.42
N SER A 156 -17.51 8.54 -14.90
CA SER A 156 -16.45 7.95 -14.09
C SER A 156 -15.50 9.01 -13.53
N GLY A 157 -15.01 8.82 -12.31
CA GLY A 157 -14.09 9.76 -11.70
C GLY A 157 -13.93 9.59 -10.19
N VAL A 158 -13.20 10.53 -9.59
CA VAL A 158 -12.92 10.55 -8.15
C VAL A 158 -14.02 11.29 -7.40
N TYR A 159 -14.51 10.65 -6.34
CA TYR A 159 -15.56 11.14 -5.44
C TYR A 159 -15.12 10.96 -3.98
N TRP A 160 -15.68 11.78 -3.08
CA TRP A 160 -15.51 11.63 -1.63
C TRP A 160 -16.50 10.65 -1.06
N PHE A 161 -15.99 9.77 -0.20
CA PHE A 161 -16.71 8.71 0.44
C PHE A 161 -16.68 8.87 1.94
N GLN A 162 -17.79 8.57 2.61
CA GLN A 162 -17.85 8.37 4.05
C GLN A 162 -18.75 7.16 4.29
N VAL A 163 -18.14 6.08 4.76
CA VAL A 163 -18.77 4.76 4.85
C VAL A 163 -19.74 4.71 6.03
N SER A 164 -19.35 5.29 7.16
CA SER A 164 -20.20 5.49 8.34
C SER A 164 -19.99 6.87 8.94
N GLU A 165 -20.94 7.35 9.74
CA GLU A 165 -20.86 8.67 10.41
C GLU A 165 -19.57 8.84 11.24
N ASN A 166 -19.04 7.72 11.78
CA ASN A 166 -17.82 7.70 12.59
C ASN A 166 -16.54 7.40 11.78
N SER A 167 -16.65 7.17 10.46
CA SER A 167 -15.50 6.93 9.59
C SER A 167 -14.95 8.23 9.03
N TYR A 168 -13.63 8.29 8.84
CA TYR A 168 -12.98 9.41 8.17
C TYR A 168 -13.30 9.38 6.66
N PRO A 169 -13.69 10.53 6.07
CA PRO A 169 -13.90 10.61 4.64
C PRO A 169 -12.63 10.31 3.84
N PHE A 170 -12.78 9.66 2.69
CA PHE A 170 -11.68 9.35 1.78
C PHE A 170 -12.09 9.46 0.31
N GLU A 171 -11.12 9.60 -0.59
CA GLU A 171 -11.36 9.61 -2.02
C GLU A 171 -11.42 8.18 -2.58
N ALA A 172 -12.40 7.91 -3.43
CA ALA A 172 -12.54 6.67 -4.19
C ALA A 172 -12.83 6.96 -5.66
N PHE A 173 -12.32 6.13 -6.58
CA PHE A 173 -12.63 6.22 -8.00
C PHE A 173 -13.86 5.35 -8.29
N CYS A 174 -14.88 5.96 -8.89
CA CYS A 174 -16.07 5.26 -9.37
C CYS A 174 -16.03 5.11 -10.88
N GLU A 175 -16.16 3.88 -11.36
CA GLU A 175 -16.44 3.55 -12.74
C GLU A 175 -17.95 3.54 -12.95
N GLN A 176 -18.44 4.54 -13.68
CA GLN A 176 -19.87 4.76 -13.94
C GLN A 176 -20.26 4.46 -15.39
N ASN A 177 -19.30 4.49 -16.32
CA ASN A 177 -19.56 4.40 -17.75
C ASN A 177 -19.61 2.94 -18.24
N SER A 178 -19.02 2.02 -17.50
CA SER A 178 -18.86 0.62 -17.86
C SER A 178 -19.59 -0.31 -16.89
N PHE A 179 -19.90 -1.54 -17.32
CA PHE A 179 -20.49 -2.60 -16.47
C PHE A 179 -21.78 -2.20 -15.73
N GLY A 180 -22.58 -1.30 -16.33
CA GLY A 180 -23.80 -0.79 -15.71
C GLY A 180 -23.58 0.26 -14.61
N GLY A 181 -22.34 0.70 -14.40
CA GLY A 181 -21.96 1.72 -13.43
C GLY A 181 -22.05 1.27 -11.97
N GLY A 182 -21.68 2.17 -11.07
CA GLY A 182 -21.70 1.93 -9.63
C GLY A 182 -20.52 1.12 -9.09
N TRP A 183 -19.44 1.00 -9.87
CA TRP A 183 -18.27 0.21 -9.51
C TRP A 183 -17.23 1.04 -8.78
N LEU A 184 -16.83 0.61 -7.59
CA LEU A 184 -15.68 1.18 -6.90
C LEU A 184 -14.40 0.50 -7.40
N VAL A 185 -13.45 1.30 -7.89
CA VAL A 185 -12.15 0.80 -8.33
C VAL A 185 -11.20 0.75 -7.12
N MET A 186 -10.88 -0.47 -6.68
CA MET A 186 -10.00 -0.68 -5.53
C MET A 186 -8.50 -0.79 -5.88
N GLN A 187 -8.20 -1.16 -7.12
CA GLN A 187 -6.86 -1.29 -7.66
C GLN A 187 -6.90 -0.94 -9.15
N TYR A 188 -5.92 -0.18 -9.63
CA TYR A 188 -5.77 0.10 -11.06
C TYR A 188 -4.30 0.04 -11.48
N ARG A 189 -4.03 -0.69 -12.57
CA ARG A 189 -2.70 -0.90 -13.16
C ARG A 189 -2.80 -0.73 -14.67
N TYR A 190 -1.83 -0.05 -15.28
CA TYR A 190 -1.79 0.13 -16.73
C TYR A 190 -0.38 0.31 -17.30
N ASP A 191 0.57 0.92 -16.57
CA ASP A 191 1.93 1.21 -17.09
C ASP A 191 3.07 0.67 -16.22
N GLY A 192 2.79 0.17 -15.01
CA GLY A 192 3.80 -0.32 -14.09
C GLY A 192 4.66 0.78 -13.47
N SER A 193 4.26 2.05 -13.57
CA SER A 193 4.99 3.18 -12.99
C SER A 193 4.99 3.17 -11.46
N LEU A 194 4.01 2.51 -10.84
CA LEU A 194 3.92 2.36 -9.40
C LEU A 194 4.43 0.98 -8.98
N ASP A 195 5.37 0.97 -8.03
CA ASP A 195 5.81 -0.26 -7.38
C ASP A 195 4.68 -0.82 -6.50
N PHE A 196 4.37 -2.11 -6.63
CA PHE A 196 3.39 -2.83 -5.80
C PHE A 196 4.08 -3.80 -4.83
N TYR A 197 5.41 -3.89 -4.83
CA TYR A 197 6.16 -4.61 -3.80
C TYR A 197 6.26 -3.74 -2.53
N ARG A 198 5.15 -3.69 -1.79
CA ARG A 198 4.95 -2.84 -0.62
C ARG A 198 4.88 -3.62 0.68
N ASN A 199 5.14 -2.94 1.79
CA ASN A 199 5.00 -3.54 3.11
C ASN A 199 3.53 -3.59 3.57
N TRP A 200 3.27 -4.31 4.67
CA TRP A 200 1.92 -4.46 5.24
C TRP A 200 1.24 -3.12 5.56
N THR A 201 1.97 -2.16 6.13
CA THR A 201 1.42 -0.85 6.52
C THR A 201 0.94 -0.08 5.30
N GLU A 202 1.71 -0.09 4.21
CA GLU A 202 1.32 0.53 2.94
C GLU A 202 0.08 -0.17 2.34
N TYR A 203 0.04 -1.50 2.32
CA TYR A 203 -1.15 -2.24 1.87
C TYR A 203 -2.38 -1.99 2.75
N LYS A 204 -2.18 -1.79 4.06
CA LYS A 204 -3.26 -1.40 4.97
C LYS A 204 -3.82 -0.02 4.64
N GLN A 205 -2.95 0.98 4.48
CA GLN A 205 -3.32 2.39 4.29
C GLN A 205 -3.71 2.76 2.85
N GLY A 206 -3.22 2.00 1.87
CA GLY A 206 -3.30 2.35 0.46
C GLY A 206 -2.06 3.13 0.00
N PHE A 207 -1.80 3.09 -1.31
CA PHE A 207 -0.66 3.77 -1.93
C PHE A 207 -0.94 4.06 -3.40
N GLY A 208 -0.15 4.96 -3.99
CA GLY A 208 -0.30 5.41 -5.37
C GLY A 208 -1.09 6.70 -5.50
N ASN A 209 -1.57 6.97 -6.71
CA ASN A 209 -2.37 8.14 -7.01
C ASN A 209 -3.68 7.67 -7.64
N ILE A 210 -4.81 8.08 -7.06
CA ILE A 210 -6.14 7.63 -7.47
C ILE A 210 -6.52 8.02 -8.91
N ASN A 211 -5.80 8.98 -9.51
CA ASN A 211 -5.93 9.37 -10.91
C ASN A 211 -4.93 8.63 -11.84
N LYS A 212 -4.11 7.72 -11.31
CA LYS A 212 -3.11 6.91 -12.01
C LYS A 212 -3.16 5.47 -11.48
N GLU A 213 -2.03 4.78 -11.37
CA GLU A 213 -1.96 3.50 -10.67
C GLU A 213 -2.11 3.69 -9.16
N PHE A 214 -2.90 2.83 -8.52
CA PHE A 214 -3.09 2.87 -7.06
C PHE A 214 -3.61 1.55 -6.48
N TRP A 215 -3.49 1.47 -5.16
CA TRP A 215 -4.16 0.53 -4.28
C TRP A 215 -4.92 1.31 -3.21
N ILE A 216 -6.23 1.07 -3.08
CA ILE A 216 -7.09 1.86 -2.19
C ILE A 216 -6.77 1.66 -0.69
N GLY A 217 -6.27 0.50 -0.29
CA GLY A 217 -5.95 0.17 1.10
C GLY A 217 -6.93 -0.83 1.73
N LEU A 218 -6.39 -1.81 2.48
CA LEU A 218 -7.17 -2.87 3.12
C LEU A 218 -8.12 -2.33 4.21
N GLU A 219 -7.75 -1.26 4.91
CA GLU A 219 -8.59 -0.69 5.96
C GLU A 219 -9.88 -0.09 5.38
N ARG A 220 -9.78 0.60 4.24
CA ARG A 220 -10.94 1.13 3.51
C ARG A 220 -11.79 0.02 2.91
N LEU A 221 -11.16 -1.00 2.33
CA LEU A 221 -11.87 -2.18 1.81
C LEU A 221 -12.64 -2.89 2.91
N TYR A 222 -12.01 -3.13 4.05
CA TYR A 222 -12.67 -3.76 5.19
C TYR A 222 -13.91 -2.95 5.63
N GLN A 223 -13.80 -1.63 5.74
CA GLN A 223 -14.94 -0.76 6.07
C GLN A 223 -16.07 -0.92 5.05
N LEU A 224 -15.77 -0.85 3.75
CA LEU A 224 -16.75 -1.00 2.68
C LEU A 224 -17.42 -2.38 2.73
N THR A 225 -16.63 -3.45 2.68
CA THR A 225 -17.16 -4.81 2.61
C THR A 225 -17.86 -5.28 3.89
N SER A 226 -17.63 -4.60 5.02
CA SER A 226 -18.33 -4.90 6.27
C SER A 226 -19.82 -4.52 6.25
N GLN A 227 -20.25 -3.66 5.31
CA GLN A 227 -21.63 -3.15 5.25
C GLN A 227 -22.61 -4.13 4.60
N GLY A 228 -22.13 -5.13 3.87
CA GLY A 228 -23.01 -6.01 3.12
C GLY A 228 -22.28 -6.95 2.18
N ARG A 229 -23.02 -7.49 1.22
CA ARG A 229 -22.48 -8.38 0.19
C ARG A 229 -22.06 -7.56 -1.02
N TYR A 230 -20.87 -7.86 -1.53
CA TYR A 230 -20.27 -7.20 -2.69
C TYR A 230 -19.88 -8.25 -3.71
N GLU A 231 -19.91 -7.85 -4.98
CA GLU A 231 -19.36 -8.61 -6.10
C GLU A 231 -18.01 -8.01 -6.49
N LEU A 232 -17.11 -8.87 -6.96
CA LEU A 232 -15.79 -8.47 -7.41
C LEU A 232 -15.66 -8.71 -8.90
N LEU A 233 -15.32 -7.66 -9.64
CA LEU A 233 -14.95 -7.72 -11.04
C LEU A 233 -13.43 -7.53 -11.18
N VAL A 234 -12.77 -8.42 -11.90
CA VAL A 234 -11.34 -8.31 -12.25
C VAL A 234 -11.25 -8.26 -13.77
N MET A 235 -10.73 -7.15 -14.30
CA MET A 235 -10.48 -6.99 -15.73
C MET A 235 -8.98 -7.05 -16.01
N LEU A 236 -8.58 -7.90 -16.95
CA LEU A 236 -7.22 -8.01 -17.42
C LEU A 236 -7.19 -7.70 -18.92
N ILE A 237 -6.29 -6.80 -19.32
CA ILE A 237 -6.03 -6.48 -20.72
C ILE A 237 -4.64 -7.01 -21.06
N ASN A 238 -4.56 -7.79 -22.13
CA ASN A 238 -3.28 -8.30 -22.61
C ASN A 238 -2.46 -7.20 -23.32
N LYS A 239 -1.22 -7.50 -23.70
CA LYS A 239 -0.34 -6.55 -24.41
C LYS A 239 -0.90 -6.10 -25.77
N ASP A 240 -1.78 -6.90 -26.35
CA ASP A 240 -2.41 -6.65 -27.65
C ASP A 240 -3.71 -5.84 -27.51
N GLY A 241 -4.07 -5.43 -26.28
CA GLY A 241 -5.26 -4.63 -25.99
C GLY A 241 -6.57 -5.41 -25.88
N HIS A 242 -6.51 -6.75 -25.90
CA HIS A 242 -7.69 -7.61 -25.76
C HIS A 242 -7.98 -7.88 -24.29
N ILE A 243 -9.25 -7.74 -23.92
CA ILE A 243 -9.76 -8.11 -22.59
C ILE A 243 -9.78 -9.64 -22.51
N GLN A 244 -9.18 -10.20 -21.46
CA GLN A 244 -9.38 -11.61 -21.11
C GLN A 244 -10.69 -11.75 -20.34
N GLU A 245 -11.60 -12.56 -20.87
CA GLU A 245 -12.85 -12.99 -20.22
C GLU A 245 -12.62 -14.16 -19.26
#